data_AF-A0A8X6VDK5-F1
#
_entry.id   AF-A0A8X6VDK5-F1
#
_cell.length_a   1.000
_cell.length_b   1.000
_cell.length_c   1.000
_cell.angle_alpha   90.00
_cell.angle_beta   90.00
_cell.angle_gamma   90.00
#
_symmetry.space_group_name_H-M   'P 1'
#
loop_
_entity.id
_entity.type
_entity.pdbx_description
1 polymer ?
#
loop_
_entity_poly.entity_id
_entity_poly.type
_entity_poly.pdbx_seq_one_letter_code
_entity_poly.pdbx_strand_id
1 'polypeptide(L)'
;MINKGDEAVCVLCSGTVVCRTSSVKWPFETNHKSFCEKSEPEQKELIASAIKDRNKQPTSMLKYVSKNCHTSAASYSAANAIARHDAQEKGNEEKVIDDFISIVDSLRKEFSARFSQFKELSETFKFIMYPDVISFDKLNLSQFNWLEIEELEMKLIDFQSSSIWIQKFIETRKKLELIEAERLARNISKNTSNEI
;
A
#
# COMPACT_ATOMS: atom_id res chain seq x y z
N MET A 1 -2.53 7.92 25.53
CA MET A 1 -1.61 8.55 24.56
C MET A 1 -0.62 7.49 24.09
N ILE A 2 0.00 7.68 22.93
CA ILE A 2 1.07 6.82 22.41
C ILE A 2 2.21 7.71 21.91
N ASN A 3 3.44 7.22 21.99
CA ASN A 3 4.60 7.93 21.45
C ASN A 3 4.78 7.58 19.97
N LYS A 4 5.02 8.60 19.14
CA LYS A 4 5.43 8.45 17.73
C LYS A 4 6.70 9.28 17.52
N GLY A 5 7.86 8.63 17.63
CA GLY A 5 9.14 9.34 17.67
C GLY A 5 9.21 10.23 18.92
N ASP A 6 9.54 11.51 18.73
CA ASP A 6 9.68 12.49 19.81
C ASP A 6 8.35 13.15 20.23
N GLU A 7 7.24 12.84 19.54
CA GLU A 7 5.92 13.41 19.82
C GLU A 7 4.99 12.44 20.54
N ALA A 8 4.30 12.94 21.57
CA ALA A 8 3.16 12.25 22.17
C ALA A 8 1.89 12.56 21.38
N VAL A 9 1.12 11.54 21.01
CA VAL A 9 -0.13 11.71 20.25
C VAL A 9 -1.32 11.03 20.95
N CYS A 10 -2.51 11.57 20.71
CA CYS A 10 -3.76 11.01 21.22
C CYS A 10 -4.07 9.67 20.54
N VAL A 11 -4.45 8.66 21.33
CA VAL A 11 -4.80 7.32 20.82
C VAL A 11 -6.07 7.36 19.97
N LEU A 12 -7.01 8.25 20.28
CA LEU A 12 -8.31 8.33 19.62
C LEU A 12 -8.25 9.12 18.31
N CYS A 13 -7.60 10.30 18.26
CA CYS A 13 -7.59 11.17 17.07
C CYS A 13 -6.24 11.34 16.36
N SER A 14 -5.14 10.83 16.91
CA SER A 14 -3.77 11.07 16.40
C SER A 14 -3.26 12.50 16.54
N GLY A 15 -4.03 13.42 17.12
CA GLY A 15 -3.56 14.79 17.36
C GLY A 15 -2.39 14.82 18.34
N THR A 16 -1.44 15.70 18.11
CA THR A 16 -0.30 15.93 19.01
C THR A 16 -0.79 16.41 20.37
N VAL A 17 -0.28 15.80 21.43
CA VAL A 17 -0.61 16.12 22.81
C VAL A 17 0.62 16.70 23.49
N VAL A 18 0.47 17.90 24.05
CA VAL A 18 1.53 18.52 24.84
C VAL A 18 1.52 17.89 26.23
N CYS A 19 2.61 17.23 26.61
CA CYS A 19 2.77 16.53 27.88
C CYS A 19 3.04 17.48 29.07
N ARG A 20 2.11 18.37 29.37
CA ARG A 20 2.00 19.08 30.66
C ARG A 20 0.69 18.65 31.33
N THR A 21 0.65 18.50 32.64
CA THR A 21 -0.48 17.87 33.38
C THR A 21 -1.86 18.46 33.04
N SER A 22 -1.97 19.78 32.87
CA SER A 22 -3.19 20.47 32.42
C SER A 22 -3.45 20.32 30.91
N SER A 23 -2.40 20.17 30.10
CA SER A 23 -2.46 20.05 28.65
C SER A 23 -2.83 18.65 28.14
N VAL A 24 -2.70 17.61 28.97
CA VAL A 24 -3.13 16.25 28.63
C VAL A 24 -4.64 16.09 28.82
N LYS A 25 -5.22 16.76 29.83
CA LYS A 25 -6.64 16.69 30.15
C LYS A 25 -7.50 17.44 29.13
N TRP A 26 -7.05 18.62 28.70
CA TRP A 26 -7.77 19.47 27.77
C TRP A 26 -8.18 18.77 26.45
N PRO A 27 -7.30 18.03 25.74
CA PRO A 27 -7.68 17.29 24.52
C PRO A 27 -8.83 16.31 24.71
N PHE A 28 -8.95 15.68 25.89
CA PHE A 28 -10.05 14.76 26.14
C PHE A 28 -11.34 15.50 26.44
N GLU A 29 -11.27 16.60 27.20
CA GLU A 29 -12.45 17.41 27.54
C GLU A 29 -13.01 18.21 26.36
N THR A 30 -12.17 18.61 25.40
CA THR A 30 -12.59 19.38 24.23
C THR A 30 -12.88 18.52 23.01
N ASN A 31 -11.93 17.68 22.60
CA ASN A 31 -12.03 16.91 21.36
C ASN A 31 -12.70 15.54 21.56
N HIS A 32 -12.79 15.06 22.80
CA HIS A 32 -13.32 13.74 23.13
C HIS A 32 -14.33 13.78 24.28
N LYS A 33 -15.12 14.86 24.37
CA LYS A 33 -16.13 15.03 25.44
C LYS A 33 -17.08 13.83 25.53
N SER A 34 -17.53 13.33 24.37
CA SER A 34 -18.39 12.14 24.28
C SER A 34 -17.72 10.85 24.72
N PHE A 35 -16.39 10.77 24.71
CA PHE A 35 -15.63 9.65 25.28
C PHE A 35 -15.57 9.77 26.80
N CYS A 36 -15.36 10.99 27.33
CA CYS A 36 -15.34 11.25 28.77
C CYS A 36 -16.70 10.99 29.45
N GLU A 37 -17.80 11.14 28.71
CA GLU A 37 -19.16 10.89 29.19
C GLU A 37 -19.53 9.39 29.26
N LYS A 38 -18.67 8.50 28.75
CA LYS A 38 -18.91 7.05 28.74
C LYS A 38 -18.52 6.38 30.04
N SER A 39 -19.10 5.20 30.26
CA SER A 39 -18.70 4.31 31.36
C SER A 39 -17.26 3.82 31.19
N GLU A 40 -16.57 3.58 32.31
CA GLU A 40 -15.21 3.05 32.31
C GLU A 40 -15.00 1.77 31.45
N PRO A 41 -15.92 0.78 31.42
CA PRO A 41 -15.77 -0.38 30.53
C PRO A 41 -15.86 -0.02 29.04
N GLU A 42 -16.77 0.88 28.64
CA GLU A 42 -16.86 1.35 27.26
C GLU A 42 -15.61 2.12 26.84
N GLN A 43 -15.06 2.94 27.75
CA GLN A 43 -13.81 3.67 27.49
C GLN A 43 -12.65 2.70 27.23
N LYS A 44 -12.54 1.62 28.02
CA LYS A 44 -11.50 0.59 27.86
C LYS A 44 -11.65 -0.16 26.54
N GLU A 45 -12.88 -0.50 26.14
CA GLU A 45 -13.14 -1.18 24.87
C GLU A 45 -12.80 -0.29 23.66
N LEU A 46 -13.19 0.98 23.69
CA LEU A 46 -12.86 1.95 22.64
C LEU A 46 -11.36 2.19 22.52
N ILE A 47 -10.64 2.29 23.64
CA ILE A 47 -9.18 2.38 23.63
C ILE A 47 -8.56 1.11 23.03
N ALA A 48 -9.03 -0.08 23.44
CA ALA A 48 -8.51 -1.34 22.94
C ALA A 48 -8.75 -1.51 21.43
N SER A 49 -9.92 -1.11 20.92
CA SER A 49 -10.22 -1.11 19.49
C SER A 49 -9.33 -0.11 18.73
N ALA A 50 -9.20 1.12 19.24
CA ALA A 50 -8.35 2.14 18.62
C ALA A 50 -6.87 1.73 18.54
N ILE A 51 -6.36 1.04 19.56
CA ILE A 51 -5.00 0.48 19.55
C ILE A 51 -4.88 -0.64 18.51
N LYS A 52 -5.85 -1.57 18.45
CA LYS A 52 -5.87 -2.65 17.46
C LYS A 52 -5.89 -2.10 16.03
N ASP A 53 -6.70 -1.08 15.76
CA ASP A 53 -6.82 -0.51 14.41
C ASP A 53 -5.57 0.29 13.99
N ARG A 54 -4.88 0.91 14.95
CA ARG A 54 -3.56 1.52 14.68
C ARG A 54 -2.48 0.49 14.39
N ASN A 55 -2.54 -0.67 15.03
CA ASN A 55 -1.60 -1.76 14.77
C ASN A 55 -1.87 -2.48 13.44
N LYS A 56 -3.06 -2.33 12.85
CA LYS A 56 -3.43 -2.93 11.55
C LYS A 56 -2.97 -2.12 10.33
N GLN A 57 -2.49 -0.89 10.51
CA GLN A 57 -2.10 -0.03 9.39
C GLN A 57 -0.58 -0.11 9.15
N PRO A 58 -0.10 -0.46 7.94
CA PRO A 58 1.29 -0.23 7.57
C PRO A 58 1.47 1.29 7.41
N THR A 59 1.78 1.96 8.51
CA THR A 59 1.88 3.43 8.59
C THR A 59 2.87 4.01 7.60
N SER A 60 3.90 3.26 7.22
CA SER A 60 4.88 3.63 6.19
C SER A 60 4.25 3.66 4.79
N MET A 61 3.44 2.65 4.42
CA MET A 61 2.79 2.59 3.12
C MET A 61 1.72 3.67 3.01
N LEU A 62 0.94 3.89 4.08
CA LEU A 62 -0.05 4.98 4.11
C LEU A 62 0.62 6.36 4.03
N LYS A 63 1.75 6.58 4.71
CA LYS A 63 2.55 7.81 4.60
C LYS A 63 3.15 7.98 3.20
N TYR A 64 3.63 6.92 2.58
CA TYR A 64 4.15 6.95 1.21
C TYR A 64 3.04 7.31 0.22
N VAL A 65 1.90 6.62 0.28
CA VAL A 65 0.74 6.86 -0.59
C VAL A 65 0.16 8.26 -0.38
N SER A 66 0.10 8.77 0.86
CA SER A 66 -0.42 10.12 1.14
C SER A 66 0.52 11.24 0.70
N LYS A 67 1.85 11.05 0.84
CA LYS A 67 2.86 11.96 0.28
C LYS A 67 2.86 11.95 -1.25
N ASN A 68 2.57 10.80 -1.84
CA ASN A 68 2.53 10.57 -3.28
C ASN A 68 1.11 10.57 -3.84
N CYS A 69 0.22 11.40 -3.29
CA CYS A 69 -1.11 11.64 -3.84
C CYS A 69 -0.95 12.29 -5.23
N HIS A 70 -0.68 11.45 -6.22
CA HIS A 70 -0.55 11.84 -7.60
C HIS A 70 -1.94 11.68 -8.20
N THR A 71 -2.67 12.79 -8.33
CA THR A 71 -3.25 13.00 -9.66
C THR A 71 -2.09 12.78 -10.63
N SER A 72 -2.07 11.66 -11.35
CA SER A 72 -0.96 11.38 -12.25
C SER A 72 -0.81 12.59 -13.18
N ALA A 73 0.41 12.91 -13.64
CA ALA A 73 0.60 14.02 -14.56
C ALA A 73 -0.36 13.92 -15.76
N ALA A 74 -0.69 12.70 -16.18
CA ALA A 74 -1.73 12.43 -17.17
C ALA A 74 -3.16 12.71 -16.69
N SER A 75 -3.54 12.38 -15.45
CA SER A 75 -4.85 12.75 -14.87
C SER A 75 -5.02 14.26 -14.77
N TYR A 76 -3.97 14.98 -14.37
CA TYR A 76 -3.96 16.45 -14.37
C TYR A 76 -4.02 17.01 -15.79
N SER A 77 -3.24 16.45 -16.72
CA SER A 77 -3.25 16.87 -18.14
C SER A 77 -4.61 16.63 -18.78
N ALA A 78 -5.26 15.50 -18.48
CA ALA A 78 -6.62 15.18 -18.92
C ALA A 78 -7.63 16.17 -18.34
N ALA A 79 -7.62 16.38 -17.02
CA ALA A 79 -8.53 17.32 -16.37
C ALA A 79 -8.33 18.76 -16.86
N ASN A 80 -7.08 19.19 -17.07
CA ASN A 80 -6.74 20.51 -17.58
C ASN A 80 -7.19 20.69 -19.05
N ALA A 81 -7.01 19.69 -19.90
CA ALA A 81 -7.50 19.73 -21.27
C ALA A 81 -9.03 19.81 -21.33
N ILE A 82 -9.73 19.02 -20.51
CA ILE A 82 -11.21 19.07 -20.38
C ILE A 82 -11.65 20.45 -19.90
N ALA A 83 -11.02 21.00 -18.85
CA ALA A 83 -11.37 22.31 -18.30
C ALA A 83 -11.13 23.47 -19.29
N ARG A 84 -10.09 23.38 -20.13
CA ARG A 84 -9.80 24.38 -21.17
C ARG A 84 -10.81 24.33 -22.32
N HIS A 85 -11.31 23.14 -22.63
CA HIS A 85 -12.36 22.96 -23.64
C HIS A 85 -13.69 23.55 -23.17
N ASP A 86 -14.10 23.31 -21.92
CA ASP A 86 -15.34 23.89 -21.36
C ASP A 86 -15.30 25.42 -21.26
N ALA A 87 -14.10 26.01 -21.18
CA ALA A 87 -13.88 27.46 -21.13
C ALA A 87 -13.81 28.14 -22.52
N GLN A 88 -13.67 27.39 -23.61
CA GLN A 88 -13.65 27.93 -24.98
C GLN A 88 -14.96 27.54 -25.68
N GLU A 89 -15.82 28.53 -25.96
CA GLU A 89 -17.10 28.30 -26.62
C GLU A 89 -16.96 27.44 -27.90
N LYS A 90 -17.88 26.47 -28.02
CA LYS A 90 -18.00 25.48 -29.09
C LYS A 90 -17.73 26.08 -30.47
N GLY A 91 -16.75 25.53 -31.21
CA GLY A 91 -16.58 25.95 -32.59
C GLY A 91 -15.51 25.28 -33.45
N ASN A 92 -14.77 24.26 -32.99
CA ASN A 92 -13.82 23.58 -33.88
C ASN A 92 -13.61 22.11 -33.49
N GLU A 93 -14.35 21.19 -34.12
CA GLU A 93 -14.30 19.74 -33.87
C GLU A 93 -12.88 19.17 -34.00
N GLU A 94 -12.08 19.72 -34.93
CA GLU A 94 -10.69 19.33 -35.16
C GLU A 94 -9.81 19.58 -33.92
N LYS A 95 -10.05 20.67 -33.20
CA LYS A 95 -9.33 21.01 -31.97
C LYS A 95 -9.66 20.06 -30.82
N VAL A 96 -10.90 19.57 -30.75
CA VAL A 96 -11.33 18.60 -29.74
C VAL A 96 -10.66 17.26 -29.96
N ILE A 97 -10.52 16.86 -31.22
CA ILE A 97 -9.84 15.62 -31.61
C ILE A 97 -8.34 15.72 -31.25
N ASP A 98 -7.69 16.84 -31.55
CA ASP A 98 -6.29 17.06 -31.20
C ASP A 98 -6.04 17.04 -29.68
N ASP A 99 -6.90 17.69 -28.90
CA ASP A 99 -6.83 17.67 -27.44
C ASP A 99 -7.01 16.24 -26.90
N PHE A 100 -7.96 15.47 -27.44
CA PHE A 100 -8.17 14.08 -27.05
C PHE A 100 -6.97 13.19 -27.40
N ILE A 101 -6.40 13.32 -28.61
CA ILE A 101 -5.19 12.59 -29.02
C ILE A 101 -4.03 12.91 -28.07
N SER A 102 -3.84 14.18 -27.72
CA SER A 102 -2.81 14.64 -26.79
C SER A 102 -2.96 14.01 -25.39
N ILE A 103 -4.19 13.91 -24.89
CA ILE A 103 -4.50 13.24 -23.61
C ILE A 103 -4.15 11.76 -23.68
N VAL A 104 -4.60 11.06 -24.73
CA VAL A 104 -4.33 9.62 -24.92
C VAL A 104 -2.84 9.36 -25.03
N ASP A 105 -2.10 10.19 -25.76
CA ASP A 105 -0.65 10.07 -25.87
C ASP A 105 0.07 10.30 -24.54
N SER A 106 -0.40 11.27 -23.77
CA SER A 106 0.14 11.54 -22.42
C SER A 106 -0.13 10.39 -21.48
N LEU A 107 -1.35 9.84 -21.49
CA LEU A 107 -1.71 8.63 -20.73
C LEU A 107 -0.82 7.45 -21.13
N ARG A 108 -0.69 7.19 -22.43
CA ARG A 108 0.14 6.09 -22.95
C ARG A 108 1.60 6.21 -22.47
N LYS A 109 2.18 7.41 -22.56
CA LYS A 109 3.56 7.67 -22.12
C LYS A 109 3.73 7.43 -20.62
N GLU A 110 2.84 7.99 -19.81
CA GLU A 110 2.87 7.81 -18.35
C GLU A 110 2.69 6.34 -17.94
N PHE A 111 1.70 5.65 -18.50
CA PHE A 111 1.48 4.22 -18.25
C PHE A 111 2.68 3.38 -18.69
N SER A 112 3.28 3.67 -19.85
CA SER A 112 4.46 2.97 -20.34
C SER A 112 5.67 3.18 -19.42
N ALA A 113 5.88 4.41 -18.94
CA ALA A 113 6.92 4.72 -17.98
C ALA A 113 6.71 3.98 -16.65
N ARG A 114 5.48 4.00 -16.11
CA ARG A 114 5.11 3.27 -14.88
C ARG A 114 5.25 1.76 -15.04
N PHE A 115 4.87 1.21 -16.18
CA PHE A 115 5.03 -0.21 -16.47
C PHE A 115 6.50 -0.61 -16.55
N SER A 116 7.34 0.23 -17.17
CA SER A 116 8.79 0.03 -17.20
C SER A 116 9.38 0.06 -15.79
N GLN A 117 9.02 1.04 -14.96
CA GLN A 117 9.43 1.09 -13.55
C GLN A 117 9.02 -0.16 -12.77
N PHE A 118 7.80 -0.66 -12.99
CA PHE A 118 7.31 -1.87 -12.35
C PHE A 118 8.10 -3.11 -12.80
N LYS A 119 8.51 -3.17 -14.07
CA LYS A 119 9.31 -4.27 -14.61
C LYS A 119 10.69 -4.38 -13.94
N GLU A 120 11.31 -3.25 -13.60
CA GLU A 120 12.57 -3.22 -12.85
C GLU A 120 12.48 -3.84 -11.45
N LEU A 121 11.26 -3.95 -10.88
CA LEU A 121 11.01 -4.60 -9.60
C LEU A 121 10.67 -6.10 -9.73
N SER A 122 10.69 -6.66 -10.94
CA SER A 122 10.25 -8.03 -11.20
C SER A 122 11.00 -9.06 -10.35
N GLU A 123 12.33 -8.97 -10.30
CA GLU A 123 13.15 -9.90 -9.50
C GLU A 123 12.93 -9.69 -8.00
N THR A 124 12.79 -8.43 -7.55
CA THR A 124 12.47 -8.11 -6.15
C THR A 124 11.13 -8.72 -5.71
N PHE A 125 10.10 -8.67 -6.55
CA PHE A 125 8.83 -9.33 -6.25
C PHE A 125 8.91 -10.85 -6.28
N LYS A 126 9.68 -11.42 -7.23
CA LYS A 126 9.91 -12.86 -7.27
C LYS A 126 10.65 -13.35 -6.03
N PHE A 127 11.56 -12.57 -5.47
CA PHE A 127 12.30 -12.95 -4.25
C PHE A 127 11.37 -13.28 -3.08
N ILE A 128 10.25 -12.55 -2.94
CA ILE A 128 9.25 -12.82 -1.88
C ILE A 128 8.69 -14.26 -2.01
N MET A 129 8.55 -14.75 -3.23
CA MET A 129 7.97 -16.07 -3.52
C MET A 129 9.03 -17.17 -3.66
N TYR A 130 10.23 -16.80 -4.11
CA TYR A 130 11.32 -17.71 -4.49
C TYR A 130 12.66 -17.23 -3.92
N PRO A 131 12.78 -17.07 -2.58
CA PRO A 131 14.01 -16.56 -1.98
C PRO A 131 15.20 -17.52 -2.14
N ASP A 132 14.94 -18.79 -2.45
CA ASP A 132 15.93 -19.83 -2.75
C ASP A 132 16.48 -19.77 -4.18
N VAL A 133 15.77 -19.12 -5.10
CA VAL A 133 16.11 -19.09 -6.54
C VAL A 133 16.70 -17.73 -6.93
N ILE A 134 16.15 -16.65 -6.38
CA ILE A 134 16.53 -15.30 -6.77
C ILE A 134 17.74 -14.85 -5.95
N SER A 135 18.88 -14.56 -6.62
CA SER A 135 20.05 -13.99 -5.95
C SER A 135 19.76 -12.59 -5.39
N PHE A 136 20.29 -12.30 -4.20
CA PHE A 136 20.22 -10.98 -3.58
C PHE A 136 20.75 -9.86 -4.50
N ASP A 137 21.80 -10.11 -5.29
CA ASP A 137 22.41 -9.10 -6.17
C ASP A 137 21.46 -8.59 -7.28
N LYS A 138 20.36 -9.30 -7.53
CA LYS A 138 19.35 -8.94 -8.54
C LYS A 138 18.22 -8.08 -7.99
N LEU A 139 18.18 -7.84 -6.68
CA LEU A 139 17.12 -7.09 -6.04
C LEU A 139 17.33 -5.59 -6.25
N ASN A 140 16.32 -4.93 -6.81
CA ASN A 140 16.25 -3.47 -6.81
C ASN A 140 15.53 -3.00 -5.55
N LEU A 141 16.32 -2.53 -4.57
CA LEU A 141 15.82 -2.06 -3.28
C LEU A 141 15.63 -0.53 -3.21
N SER A 142 16.03 0.21 -4.24
CA SER A 142 15.97 1.69 -4.28
C SER A 142 14.57 2.25 -3.99
N GLN A 143 13.53 1.54 -4.41
CA GLN A 143 12.12 1.93 -4.25
C GLN A 143 11.57 1.66 -2.85
N PHE A 144 12.35 1.04 -1.96
CA PHE A 144 11.93 0.65 -0.61
C PHE A 144 12.57 1.49 0.49
N ASN A 145 13.31 2.55 0.14
CA ASN A 145 13.90 3.48 1.11
C ASN A 145 12.86 4.07 2.09
N TRP A 146 11.61 4.22 1.65
CA TRP A 146 10.50 4.71 2.48
C TRP A 146 10.07 3.72 3.59
N LEU A 147 10.50 2.46 3.54
CA LEU A 147 10.24 1.51 4.61
C LEU A 147 11.03 1.85 5.88
N GLU A 148 12.11 2.63 5.77
CA GLU A 148 12.95 3.04 6.91
C GLU A 148 13.42 1.83 7.75
N ILE A 149 13.64 0.68 7.10
CA ILE A 149 14.14 -0.53 7.76
C ILE A 149 15.66 -0.44 7.80
N GLU A 150 16.19 -0.20 9.00
CA GLU A 150 17.62 -0.28 9.26
C GLU A 150 18.14 -1.67 8.88
N GLU A 151 19.26 -1.68 8.15
CA GLU A 151 19.98 -2.89 7.76
C GLU A 151 19.14 -3.89 6.92
N LEU A 152 18.18 -3.38 6.14
CA LEU A 152 17.31 -4.21 5.31
C LEU A 152 18.11 -5.18 4.42
N GLU A 153 19.18 -4.70 3.79
CA GLU A 153 20.05 -5.51 2.94
C GLU A 153 20.69 -6.68 3.70
N MET A 154 21.31 -6.40 4.85
CA MET A 154 21.94 -7.44 5.68
C MET A 154 20.90 -8.45 6.17
N LYS A 155 19.72 -7.99 6.60
CA LYS A 155 18.63 -8.87 7.02
C LYS A 155 18.13 -9.79 5.90
N LEU A 156 18.09 -9.31 4.66
CA LEU A 156 17.70 -10.13 3.51
C LEU A 156 18.77 -11.17 3.16
N ILE A 157 20.06 -10.82 3.28
CA ILE A 157 21.18 -11.75 3.09
C ILE A 157 21.16 -12.84 4.17
N ASP A 158 20.99 -12.46 5.43
CA ASP A 158 20.90 -13.39 6.55
C ASP A 158 19.71 -14.33 6.40
N PHE A 159 18.56 -13.78 5.99
CA PHE A 159 17.37 -14.56 5.69
C PHE A 159 17.62 -15.57 4.58
N GLN A 160 18.24 -15.15 3.47
CA GLN A 160 18.54 -16.04 2.35
C GLN A 160 19.56 -17.13 2.72
N SER A 161 20.48 -16.83 3.65
CA SER A 161 21.47 -17.77 4.18
C SER A 161 20.86 -18.77 5.18
N SER A 162 19.64 -18.52 5.67
CA SER A 162 18.97 -19.38 6.65
C SER A 162 18.39 -20.63 5.99
N SER A 163 19.07 -21.77 6.16
CA SER A 163 18.61 -23.06 5.65
C SER A 163 17.22 -23.43 6.16
N ILE A 164 16.89 -23.14 7.42
CA ILE A 164 15.60 -23.45 8.02
C ILE A 164 14.47 -22.66 7.33
N TRP A 165 14.64 -21.36 7.16
CA TRP A 165 13.62 -20.51 6.54
C TRP A 165 13.46 -20.81 5.06
N ILE A 166 14.57 -20.98 4.35
CA ILE A 166 14.55 -21.34 2.93
C ILE A 166 13.81 -22.67 2.70
N GLN A 167 14.09 -23.70 3.50
CA GLN A 167 13.38 -24.98 3.37
C GLN A 167 11.89 -24.84 3.65
N LYS A 168 11.50 -24.06 4.67
CA LYS A 168 10.07 -23.78 4.94
C LYS A 168 9.37 -23.12 3.75
N PHE A 169 10.02 -22.16 3.09
CA PHE A 169 9.48 -21.51 1.89
C PHE A 169 9.32 -22.51 0.73
N ILE A 170 10.34 -23.33 0.47
CA ILE A 170 10.30 -24.36 -0.57
C ILE A 170 9.16 -25.36 -0.32
N GLU A 171 9.06 -25.89 0.90
CA GLU A 171 8.01 -26.86 1.25
C GLU A 171 6.61 -26.25 1.15
N THR A 172 6.44 -25.01 1.61
CA THR A 172 5.16 -24.31 1.54
C THR A 172 4.74 -24.08 0.10
N ARG A 173 5.68 -23.68 -0.76
CA ARG A 173 5.43 -23.51 -2.19
C ARG A 173 5.04 -24.81 -2.88
N LYS A 174 5.75 -25.91 -2.62
CA LYS A 174 5.39 -27.25 -3.14
C LYS A 174 3.98 -27.68 -2.72
N LYS A 175 3.61 -27.42 -1.46
CA LYS A 175 2.24 -27.71 -0.97
C LYS A 175 1.20 -26.86 -1.70
N LEU A 176 1.48 -25.58 -1.94
CA LEU A 176 0.58 -24.68 -2.67
C LEU A 176 0.37 -25.15 -4.12
N GLU A 177 1.46 -25.53 -4.80
CA GLU A 177 1.42 -26.06 -6.17
C GLU A 177 0.61 -27.36 -6.25
N LEU A 178 0.76 -28.26 -5.28
CA LEU A 178 -0.04 -29.48 -5.18
C LEU A 178 -1.54 -29.19 -5.02
N ILE A 179 -1.90 -28.29 -4.09
CA ILE A 179 -3.29 -27.90 -3.86
C ILE A 179 -3.92 -27.32 -5.12
N GLU A 180 -3.18 -26.50 -5.87
CA GLU A 180 -3.67 -25.90 -7.10
C GLU A 180 -3.83 -26.94 -8.22
N ALA A 181 -2.88 -27.86 -8.37
CA ALA A 181 -2.98 -28.97 -9.31
C ALA A 181 -4.20 -29.86 -9.03
N GLU A 182 -4.44 -30.19 -7.75
CA GLU A 182 -5.62 -30.95 -7.32
C GLU A 182 -6.93 -30.19 -7.53
N ARG A 183 -6.93 -28.85 -7.37
CA ARG A 183 -8.08 -28.00 -7.66
C ARG A 183 -8.42 -28.04 -9.16
N LEU A 184 -7.41 -27.91 -10.02
CA LEU A 184 -7.58 -27.96 -11.47
C LEU A 184 -8.07 -29.35 -11.94
N ALA A 185 -7.47 -30.43 -11.44
CA ALA A 185 -7.89 -31.79 -11.76
C ALA A 185 -9.36 -32.06 -11.37
N ARG A 186 -9.79 -31.59 -10.19
CA ARG A 186 -11.18 -31.70 -9.74
C ARG A 186 -12.17 -30.88 -10.59
N ASN A 187 -11.75 -29.74 -11.14
CA ASN A 187 -12.60 -28.94 -12.00
C ASN A 187 -12.78 -29.61 -13.37
N ILE A 188 -11.74 -30.24 -13.90
CA ILE A 188 -11.82 -31.01 -15.15
C ILE A 188 -12.75 -32.21 -14.99
N SER A 189 -12.62 -32.99 -13.91
CA SER A 189 -13.47 -34.18 -13.70
C SER A 189 -14.95 -33.84 -13.52
N LYS A 190 -15.28 -32.69 -12.91
CA LYS A 190 -16.66 -32.18 -12.81
C LYS A 190 -17.22 -31.77 -14.16
N ASN A 191 -16.42 -31.15 -15.02
CA ASN A 191 -16.87 -30.73 -16.34
C ASN A 191 -17.12 -31.94 -17.26
N THR A 192 -16.24 -32.94 -17.24
CA THR A 192 -16.44 -34.18 -18.04
C THR A 192 -17.63 -35.02 -17.57
N SER A 193 -18.02 -34.90 -16.30
CA SER A 193 -19.19 -35.62 -15.74
C SER A 193 -20.54 -34.96 -16.08
N ASN A 194 -20.52 -33.73 -16.60
CA ASN A 194 -21.73 -32.97 -16.98
C ASN A 194 -22.00 -32.99 -18.50
N GLU A 195 -21.15 -33.66 -19.30
CA GLU A 195 -21.29 -33.79 -20.76
C GLU A 195 -21.78 -35.19 -21.21
N ILE A 196 -22.25 -36.02 -20.28
CA ILE A 196 -22.91 -37.32 -20.53
C ILE A 196 -24.36 -37.23 -20.06
#